data_AF-A0A9D0KY73-F1
#
_entry.id   AF-A0A9D0KY73-F1
#
_cell.length_a   1.000
_cell.length_b   1.000
_cell.length_c   1.000
_cell.angle_alpha   90.00
_cell.angle_beta   90.00
_cell.angle_gamma   90.00
#
_symmetry.space_group_name_H-M   'P 1'
#
loop_
_entity.id
_entity.type
_entity.pdbx_description
1 polymer ?
#
loop_
_entity_poly.entity_id
_entity_poly.type
_entity_poly.pdbx_seq_one_letter_code
_entity_poly.pdbx_strand_id
1 'polypeptide(L)' 'MSKNIKVDLEVVITSDSLYTTDLYLNKEFSLDDYNTFVIVNRIPFYKAKIKKENNLILCKITSILEPEESIKIKEKYLI' A
#
# COMPACT_ATOMS: atom_id res chain seq x y z
N MET A 1 -12.36 24.15 -17.04
CA MET A 1 -10.96 24.14 -16.58
C MET A 1 -10.82 23.08 -15.51
N SER A 2 -10.02 22.04 -15.73
CA SER A 2 -9.69 21.08 -14.68
C SER A 2 -8.89 21.83 -13.61
N LYS A 3 -9.45 22.00 -12.41
CA LYS A 3 -8.68 22.52 -11.28
C LYS A 3 -7.65 21.45 -10.93
N ASN A 4 -6.36 21.79 -10.97
CA ASN A 4 -5.31 20.91 -10.47
C ASN A 4 -5.42 20.86 -8.95
N ILE A 5 -5.94 19.75 -8.43
CA ILE A 5 -6.07 19.49 -7.01
C ILE A 5 -4.81 18.77 -6.56
N LYS A 6 -4.16 19.26 -5.51
CA LYS A 6 -3.11 18.50 -4.81
C LYS A 6 -3.77 17.47 -3.92
N VAL A 7 -3.28 16.24 -3.96
CA VAL A 7 -3.77 15.15 -3.12
C VAL A 7 -2.59 14.53 -2.36
N ASP A 8 -2.85 14.11 -1.13
CA ASP A 8 -1.89 13.36 -0.35
C ASP A 8 -1.90 11.90 -0.79
N LEU A 9 -0.69 11.36 -0.98
CA LEU A 9 -0.48 9.98 -1.35
C LEU A 9 0.05 9.24 -0.13
N GLU A 10 -0.60 8.15 0.22
CA GLU A 10 -0.15 7.23 1.26
C GLU A 10 0.32 5.93 0.61
N VAL A 11 1.39 5.36 1.14
CA VAL A 11 1.90 4.04 0.73
C VAL A 11 1.57 3.07 1.83
N VAL A 12 0.78 2.05 1.51
CA VAL A 12 0.39 1.01 2.46
C VAL A 12 1.04 -0.31 2.09
N ILE A 13 1.51 -1.01 3.11
CA ILE A 13 2.01 -2.37 3.01
C ILE A 13 0.95 -3.27 3.63
N THR A 14 0.49 -4.26 2.88
CA THR A 14 -0.50 -5.24 3.35
C THR A 14 0.02 -6.65 3.16
N SER A 15 -0.43 -7.58 3.98
CA SER A 15 -0.04 -8.97 3.88
C SER A 15 -1.17 -9.88 4.32
N ASP A 16 -1.32 -11.01 3.63
CA ASP A 16 -2.26 -12.07 3.98
C ASP A 16 -1.72 -13.01 5.06
N SER A 17 -0.43 -12.88 5.42
CA SER A 17 0.24 -13.73 6.41
C SER A 17 0.36 -13.10 7.80
N LEU A 18 -0.22 -11.90 7.99
CA LEU A 18 -0.15 -11.18 9.26
C LEU A 18 -1.47 -11.30 10.04
N TYR A 19 -1.43 -11.89 11.23
CA TYR A 19 -2.58 -12.01 12.11
C TYR A 19 -2.45 -11.10 13.34
N THR A 20 -3.57 -10.61 13.85
CA THR A 20 -3.59 -9.77 15.07
C THR A 20 -3.00 -10.47 16.28
N THR A 21 -3.11 -11.79 16.34
CA THR A 21 -2.49 -12.64 17.37
C THR A 21 -0.98 -12.67 17.32
N ASP A 22 -0.36 -12.22 16.22
CA ASP A 22 1.09 -12.17 16.07
C ASP A 22 1.70 -10.81 16.42
N LEU A 23 0.85 -9.80 16.62
CA LEU A 23 1.22 -8.42 16.90
C LEU A 23 1.33 -8.18 18.41
N TYR A 24 2.58 -8.12 18.89
CA TYR A 24 2.89 -7.79 20.27
C TYR A 24 3.80 -6.58 20.34
N LEU A 25 3.68 -5.80 21.42
CA LEU A 25 4.54 -4.66 21.65
C LEU A 25 6.01 -5.10 21.67
N ASN A 26 6.87 -4.35 20.96
CA ASN A 26 8.31 -4.60 20.83
C ASN A 26 8.71 -5.92 20.13
N LYS A 27 7.77 -6.64 19.52
CA LYS A 27 8.10 -7.81 18.70
C LYS A 27 8.46 -7.35 17.29
N GLU A 28 9.69 -7.64 16.88
CA GLU A 28 10.09 -7.56 15.49
C GLU A 28 9.57 -8.78 14.74
N PHE A 29 9.12 -8.58 13.50
CA PHE A 29 8.75 -9.66 12.61
C PHE A 29 9.22 -9.32 11.20
N SER A 30 9.64 -10.35 10.46
CA SER A 30 9.89 -10.21 9.03
C SER A 30 8.57 -10.31 8.29
N LEU A 31 8.37 -9.42 7.32
CA LEU A 31 7.26 -9.49 6.40
C LEU A 31 7.81 -9.84 5.03
N ASP A 32 7.94 -11.14 4.76
CA ASP A 32 8.58 -11.65 3.55
C ASP A 32 7.62 -11.64 2.34
N ASP A 33 6.33 -11.83 2.59
CA ASP A 33 5.27 -11.78 1.57
C ASP A 33 4.32 -10.63 1.86
N TYR A 34 4.41 -9.58 1.05
CA TYR A 34 3.58 -8.39 1.17
C TYR A 34 3.24 -7.80 -0.18
N ASN A 35 2.13 -7.08 -0.19
CA ASN A 35 1.71 -6.21 -1.28
C ASN A 35 1.94 -4.75 -0.88
N THR A 36 2.22 -3.90 -1.86
CA THR A 36 2.31 -2.45 -1.65
C THR A 36 1.33 -1.74 -2.56
N PHE A 37 0.54 -0.86 -1.97
CA PHE A 37 -0.41 -0.04 -2.69
C PHE A 37 -0.15 1.44 -2.43
N VAL A 38 -0.40 2.27 -3.44
CA VAL A 38 -0.49 3.72 -3.26
C VAL A 38 -1.96 4.09 -3.24
N ILE A 39 -2.37 4.77 -2.17
CA ILE A 39 -3.75 5.12 -1.91
C ILE A 39 -3.91 6.65 -1.86
N VAL A 40 -5.11 7.11 -2.23
CA VAL A 40 -5.56 8.49 -2.07
C VAL A 40 -6.87 8.44 -1.31
N ASN A 41 -6.98 9.15 -0.18
CA ASN A 41 -8.19 9.18 0.64
C ASN A 41 -8.74 7.76 0.93
N ARG A 42 -7.87 6.84 1.38
CA ARG A 42 -8.27 5.45 1.70
C ARG A 42 -8.82 4.65 0.52
N ILE A 43 -8.49 5.05 -0.71
CA ILE A 43 -8.85 4.32 -1.92
C ILE A 43 -7.57 3.90 -2.62
N PRO A 44 -7.34 2.60 -2.86
CA PRO A 44 -6.19 2.12 -3.61
C PRO A 44 -6.26 2.53 -5.08
N PHE A 45 -5.23 3.19 -5.59
CA PHE A 45 -5.16 3.57 -7.01
C PHE A 45 -4.05 2.85 -7.75
N TYR A 46 -2.94 2.53 -7.10
CA TYR A 46 -1.79 1.93 -7.76
C TYR A 46 -1.26 0.73 -7.01
N LYS A 47 -0.79 -0.28 -7.76
CA LYS A 47 0.13 -1.30 -7.25
C LYS A 47 1.54 -0.72 -7.33
N ALA A 48 2.35 -0.98 -6.30
CA ALA A 48 3.72 -0.52 -6.24
C ALA A 48 4.67 -1.59 -5.68
N LYS A 49 5.96 -1.32 -5.79
CA LYS A 49 7.03 -2.09 -5.14
C LYS A 49 7.99 -1.14 -4.44
N ILE A 50 8.42 -1.52 -3.24
CA ILE A 50 9.46 -0.80 -2.51
C ILE A 50 10.82 -1.25 -3.06
N LYS A 51 11.67 -0.28 -3.42
CA LYS A 51 13.03 -0.52 -3.91
C LYS A 51 14.00 0.34 -3.10
N LYS A 52 15.16 -0.21 -2.78
CA LYS A 52 16.28 0.56 -2.22
C LYS A 52 17.27 0.89 -3.34
N GLU A 53 17.62 2.16 -3.49
CA GLU A 53 18.57 2.62 -4.51
C GLU A 53 19.32 3.85 -3.98
N ASN A 54 20.65 3.85 -4.05
CA ASN A 54 21.50 4.96 -3.59
C ASN A 54 21.17 5.45 -2.15
N ASN A 55 20.97 4.52 -1.22
CA ASN A 55 20.51 4.79 0.16
C ASN A 55 19.13 5.46 0.30
N LEU A 56 18.36 5.56 -0.79
CA LEU A 56 16.98 6.01 -0.77
C LEU A 56 16.03 4.81 -0.79
N ILE A 57 14.90 4.96 -0.11
CA ILE A 57 13.75 4.05 -0.22
C ILE A 57 12.79 4.69 -1.22
N LEU A 58 12.57 4.00 -2.33
CA LEU A 58 11.72 4.45 -3.43
C LEU A 58 10.49 3.56 -3.52
N CYS A 59 9.33 4.17 -3.72
CA CYS A 59 8.09 3.49 -4.06
C CYS A 59 7.89 3.55 -5.57
N LYS A 60 8.11 2.43 -6.27
CA LYS A 60 7.94 2.34 -7.72
C LYS A 60 6.53 1.88 -8.05
N ILE A 61 5.74 2.73 -8.68
CA ILE A 61 4.43 2.37 -9.25
C ILE A 61 4.64 1.33 -10.36
N THR A 62 3.94 0.21 -10.29
CA THR A 62 4.02 -0.87 -11.28
C THR A 62 2.80 -0.92 -12.19
N SER A 63 1.61 -0.62 -11.66
CA SER A 63 0.38 -0.57 -12.44
C SER A 63 -0.67 0.30 -11.76
N ILE A 64 -1.63 0.78 -12.53
CA ILE A 64 -2.88 1.34 -12.02
C ILE A 64 -3.84 0.18 -11.69
N LEU A 65 -4.69 0.39 -10.68
CA LEU A 65 -5.77 -0.53 -10.31
C LEU A 65 -7.04 -0.14 -11.05
N GLU A 66 -7.78 -1.14 -11.51
CA GLU A 66 -9.14 -0.91 -11.99
C GLU A 66 -10.07 -0.59 -10.80
N PRO A 67 -11.16 0.17 -11.00
CA PRO A 67 -12.07 0.55 -9.91
C PRO A 67 -12.61 -0.63 -9.11
N GLU A 68 -12.93 -1.75 -9.77
CA GLU A 68 -13.40 -2.97 -9.09
C GLU A 68 -12.31 -3.63 -8.23
N GLU A 69 -11.06 -3.64 -8.71
CA GLU A 69 -9.93 -4.16 -7.91
C GLU A 69 -9.69 -3.29 -6.69
N SER A 70 -9.77 -1.96 -6.87
CA SER A 70 -9.60 -0.99 -5.79
C SER A 70 -10.58 -1.23 -4.64
N ILE A 71 -11.86 -1.41 -4.96
CA ILE A 71 -12.92 -1.69 -3.98
C ILE A 71 -12.64 -3.02 -3.26
N LYS A 72 -12.33 -4.09 -4.00
CA LYS A 72 -12.03 -5.40 -3.40
C LYS A 72 -10.85 -5.35 -2.44
N ILE A 73 -9.77 -4.64 -2.80
CA ILE A 73 -8.58 -4.48 -1.94
C ILE A 73 -8.94 -3.68 -0.69
N LYS A 74 -9.73 -2.62 -0.86
CA LYS A 74 -10.20 -1.78 0.23
C LYS A 74 -10.98 -2.59 1.27
N GLU A 75 -11.95 -3.38 0.81
CA GLU A 75 -12.76 -4.24 1.68
C GLU A 75 -11.92 -5.33 2.34
N LYS A 76 -11.02 -5.97 1.58
CA LYS A 76 -10.16 -7.05 2.09
C LYS A 76 -9.25 -6.61 3.23
N TYR A 77 -8.58 -5.48 3.07
CA TYR A 77 -7.59 -5.00 4.05
C TYR A 77 -8.12 -3.92 4.99
N LEU A 78 -9.42 -3.58 4.90
CA LEU A 78 -10.09 -2.58 5.73
C LEU A 78 -9.41 -1.20 5.70
N ILE A 79 -8.88 -0.82 4.53
CA ILE A 79 -8.19 0.45 4.32
C ILE A 79 -9.11 1.59 3.91
#